data_AF-A0A6V7XK04-F1
#
_entry.id   AF-A0A6V7XK04-F1
#
_cell.length_a   1.000
_cell.length_b   1.000
_cell.length_c   1.000
_cell.angle_alpha   90.00
_cell.angle_beta   90.00
_cell.angle_gamma   90.00
#
_symmetry.space_group_name_H-M   'P 1'
#
loop_
_entity.id
_entity.type
_entity.pdbx_description
1 polymer ?
#
loop_
_entity_poly.entity_id
_entity_poly.type
_entity_poly.pdbx_seq_one_letter_code
_entity_poly.pdbx_strand_id
1 'polypeptide(L)'
;MDIKPHNFVISLESNSDSRIIESKLIDFSTSVYMDGKKVQKKLQGRILGTEIYIAPEIKMFHEGSEPFIVTRKVDVYSFGVMIYKLLHKLNKDFDKINKNDLKIIKETPFFTARLNHVIKNCIQIQPNQRPNISAVDKFLKMECNIFENEEKQLPKKFLSESEDPHC
;
A
#
# COMPACT_ATOMS: atom_id res chain seq x y z
N MET A 1 -3.90 -7.09 -9.60
CA MET A 1 -4.99 -7.63 -8.75
C MET A 1 -4.47 -8.45 -7.57
N ASP A 2 -3.16 -8.45 -7.29
CA ASP A 2 -2.60 -9.13 -6.12
C ASP A 2 -1.45 -8.29 -5.52
N ILE A 3 -1.70 -7.00 -5.32
CA ILE A 3 -0.73 -6.12 -4.66
C ILE A 3 -0.71 -6.47 -3.17
N LYS A 4 0.43 -6.98 -2.70
CA LYS A 4 0.70 -7.37 -1.31
C LYS A 4 2.20 -7.34 -1.04
N PRO A 5 2.65 -7.28 0.23
CA PRO A 5 4.07 -7.21 0.57
C PRO A 5 4.91 -8.31 -0.08
N HIS A 6 4.41 -9.55 -0.12
CA HIS A 6 5.11 -10.71 -0.69
C HIS A 6 5.43 -10.58 -2.19
N ASN A 7 4.71 -9.69 -2.90
CA ASN A 7 4.94 -9.47 -4.33
C ASN A 7 5.91 -8.31 -4.58
N PHE A 8 6.53 -7.73 -3.55
CA PHE A 8 7.62 -6.76 -3.68
C PHE A 8 8.93 -7.41 -3.25
N VAL A 9 9.93 -7.38 -4.12
CA VAL A 9 11.29 -7.84 -3.82
C VAL A 9 12.23 -6.65 -3.67
N ILE A 10 13.18 -6.78 -2.75
CA ILE A 10 14.20 -5.77 -2.45
C ILE A 10 15.55 -6.42 -2.70
N SER A 11 16.40 -5.79 -3.51
CA SER A 11 17.76 -6.28 -3.82
C SER A 11 18.70 -5.94 -2.68
N LEU A 12 19.39 -6.92 -2.08
CA LEU A 12 20.38 -6.65 -1.02
C LEU A 12 21.63 -5.93 -1.57
N GLU A 13 21.96 -6.13 -2.85
CA GLU A 13 23.09 -5.47 -3.50
C GLU A 13 22.83 -3.99 -3.76
N SER A 14 21.59 -3.64 -4.08
CA SER A 14 21.17 -2.28 -4.45
C SER A 14 20.63 -1.48 -3.26
N ASN A 15 20.43 -2.12 -2.11
CA ASN A 15 19.88 -1.53 -0.90
C ASN A 15 20.82 -1.87 0.27
N SER A 16 21.77 -0.99 0.58
CA SER A 16 22.64 -1.10 1.78
C SER A 16 21.83 -1.04 3.08
N ASP A 17 22.37 -1.58 4.17
CA ASP A 17 21.69 -1.99 5.43
C ASP A 17 20.69 -1.03 6.08
N SER A 18 20.62 0.25 5.69
CA SER A 18 19.74 1.24 6.34
C SER A 18 18.74 1.94 5.41
N ARG A 19 18.80 1.72 4.08
CA ARG A 19 17.93 2.46 3.13
C ARG A 19 17.48 1.60 1.96
N ILE A 20 16.15 1.47 1.82
CA ILE A 20 15.53 0.90 0.63
C ILE A 20 15.46 2.00 -0.45
N ILE A 21 16.24 1.83 -1.50
CA ILE A 21 16.34 2.67 -2.70
C ILE A 21 15.52 2.08 -3.85
N GLU A 22 15.49 0.74 -3.99
CA GLU A 22 14.82 0.06 -5.09
C GLU A 22 13.98 -1.13 -4.59
N SER A 23 12.73 -1.20 -5.05
CA SER A 23 11.86 -2.37 -4.93
C SER A 23 11.22 -2.70 -6.27
N LYS A 24 11.00 -3.99 -6.54
CA LYS A 24 10.42 -4.47 -7.79
C LYS A 24 9.15 -5.27 -7.51
N LEU A 25 8.10 -5.01 -8.29
CA LEU A 25 6.88 -5.79 -8.27
C LEU A 25 7.07 -7.08 -9.07
N ILE A 26 6.71 -8.21 -8.46
CA ILE A 26 6.75 -9.55 -9.06
C ILE A 26 5.35 -10.17 -9.08
N ASP A 27 5.27 -11.41 -9.59
CA ASP A 27 4.06 -12.23 -9.66
C ASP A 27 2.89 -11.57 -10.43
N PHE A 28 2.92 -11.74 -11.74
CA PHE A 28 1.88 -11.27 -12.64
C PHE A 28 0.84 -12.35 -12.99
N SER A 29 0.81 -13.49 -12.27
CA SER A 29 -0.08 -14.62 -12.58
C SER A 29 -1.57 -14.27 -12.58
N THR A 30 -1.97 -13.29 -11.76
CA THR A 30 -3.34 -12.77 -11.68
C THR A 30 -3.52 -11.44 -12.42
N SER A 31 -2.53 -11.02 -13.22
CA SER A 31 -2.59 -9.75 -13.94
C SER A 31 -3.60 -9.78 -15.07
N VAL A 32 -4.32 -8.67 -15.20
CA VAL A 32 -5.34 -8.51 -16.22
C VAL A 32 -4.93 -7.37 -17.13
N TYR A 33 -4.68 -7.70 -18.40
CA TYR A 33 -4.40 -6.71 -19.42
C TYR A 33 -5.63 -5.81 -19.65
N MET A 34 -5.45 -4.51 -19.45
CA MET A 34 -6.41 -3.47 -19.78
C MET A 34 -5.81 -2.58 -20.87
N ASP A 35 -6.42 -2.60 -22.06
CA ASP A 35 -6.12 -1.65 -23.12
C ASP A 35 -6.18 -0.21 -22.56
N GLY A 36 -5.19 0.63 -22.91
CA GLY A 36 -5.08 2.00 -22.43
C GLY A 36 -6.31 2.88 -22.69
N LYS A 37 -7.15 2.51 -23.67
CA LYS A 37 -8.43 3.18 -23.94
C LYS A 37 -9.58 2.73 -23.02
N LYS A 38 -9.46 1.57 -22.38
CA LYS A 38 -10.50 0.98 -21.53
C LYS A 38 -10.26 1.34 -20.06
N VAL A 39 -11.25 1.99 -19.46
CA VAL A 39 -11.22 2.38 -18.03
C VAL A 39 -11.63 1.20 -17.12
N GLN A 40 -12.35 0.23 -17.68
CA GLN A 40 -12.88 -0.92 -16.98
C GLN A 40 -12.83 -2.20 -17.83
N LYS A 41 -12.86 -3.36 -17.18
CA LYS A 41 -12.92 -4.67 -17.82
C LYS A 41 -13.92 -5.56 -17.07
N LYS A 42 -14.74 -6.28 -17.82
CA LYS A 42 -15.58 -7.35 -17.28
C LYS A 42 -14.73 -8.60 -17.12
N LEU A 43 -14.80 -9.22 -15.96
CA LEU A 43 -14.17 -10.50 -15.66
C LEU A 43 -15.25 -11.52 -15.28
N GLN A 44 -15.01 -12.77 -15.67
CA GLN A 44 -15.87 -13.91 -15.36
C GLN A 44 -14.98 -15.03 -14.82
N GLY A 45 -15.49 -15.82 -13.89
CA GLY A 45 -14.74 -16.91 -13.24
C GLY A 45 -14.35 -16.57 -11.80
N ARG A 46 -13.23 -17.10 -11.32
CA ARG A 46 -12.84 -17.10 -9.90
C ARG A 46 -12.43 -15.71 -9.39
N ILE A 47 -12.66 -15.46 -8.10
CA ILE A 47 -12.07 -14.33 -7.36
C ILE A 47 -10.54 -14.44 -7.44
N LEU A 48 -9.88 -13.35 -7.81
CA LEU A 48 -8.43 -13.26 -7.93
C LEU A 48 -7.85 -12.36 -6.83
N GLY A 49 -6.67 -12.73 -6.33
CA GLY A 49 -5.93 -11.99 -5.32
C GLY A 49 -5.92 -12.66 -3.94
N THR A 50 -5.18 -12.07 -3.03
CA THR A 50 -5.03 -12.55 -1.64
C THR A 50 -6.11 -11.94 -0.75
N GLU A 51 -6.93 -12.76 -0.08
CA GLU A 51 -8.21 -12.41 0.56
C GLU A 51 -8.26 -11.05 1.27
N ILE A 52 -7.28 -10.75 2.12
CA ILE A 52 -7.26 -9.51 2.92
C ILE A 52 -6.97 -8.24 2.10
N TYR A 53 -6.40 -8.36 0.90
CA TYR A 53 -6.05 -7.24 0.01
C TYR A 53 -7.08 -7.04 -1.10
N ILE A 54 -8.08 -7.92 -1.22
CA ILE A 54 -9.07 -7.89 -2.29
C ILE A 54 -10.02 -6.71 -2.08
N ALA A 55 -10.22 -5.92 -3.13
CA ALA A 55 -11.14 -4.79 -3.12
C ALA A 55 -12.60 -5.26 -2.96
N PRO A 56 -13.46 -4.49 -2.28
CA PRO A 56 -14.83 -4.91 -1.95
C PRO A 56 -15.67 -5.27 -3.17
N GLU A 57 -15.50 -4.56 -4.29
CA GLU A 57 -16.19 -4.83 -5.55
C GLU A 57 -15.83 -6.19 -6.18
N ILE A 58 -14.67 -6.76 -5.81
CA ILE A 58 -14.27 -8.11 -6.21
C ILE A 58 -14.77 -9.12 -5.17
N LYS A 59 -14.65 -8.81 -3.86
CA LYS A 59 -15.05 -9.72 -2.77
C LYS A 59 -16.56 -10.02 -2.77
N MET A 60 -17.38 -9.10 -3.27
CA MET A 60 -18.83 -9.29 -3.40
C MET A 60 -19.23 -10.22 -4.56
N PHE A 61 -18.29 -10.64 -5.41
CA PHE A 61 -18.57 -11.60 -6.47
C PHE A 61 -18.67 -13.02 -5.90
N HIS A 62 -19.67 -13.79 -6.36
CA HIS A 62 -19.80 -15.21 -6.03
C HIS A 62 -19.59 -16.06 -7.29
N GLU A 63 -18.89 -17.18 -7.15
CA GLU A 63 -18.65 -18.11 -8.26
C GLU A 63 -19.99 -18.56 -8.88
N GLY A 64 -20.12 -18.43 -10.20
CA GLY A 64 -21.39 -18.64 -10.93
C GLY A 64 -22.25 -17.38 -11.12
N SER A 65 -21.84 -16.22 -10.61
CA SER A 65 -22.53 -14.93 -10.82
C SER A 65 -22.21 -14.27 -12.16
N GLU A 66 -23.02 -13.27 -12.52
CA GLU A 66 -22.78 -12.36 -13.66
C GLU A 66 -21.37 -11.74 -13.62
N PRO A 67 -20.74 -11.47 -14.78
CA PRO A 67 -19.40 -10.88 -14.84
C PRO A 67 -19.28 -9.59 -14.01
N PHE A 68 -18.25 -9.50 -13.18
CA PHE A 68 -17.98 -8.31 -12.38
C PHE A 68 -17.08 -7.31 -13.13
N ILE A 69 -17.24 -6.03 -12.80
CA ILE A 69 -16.48 -4.95 -13.43
C ILE A 69 -15.29 -4.59 -12.54
N VAL A 70 -14.09 -4.70 -13.11
CA VAL A 70 -12.85 -4.22 -12.47
C VAL A 70 -12.31 -3.00 -13.17
N THR A 71 -11.62 -2.17 -12.40
CA THR A 71 -10.84 -1.03 -12.88
C THR A 71 -9.45 -1.10 -12.26
N ARG A 72 -8.53 -0.22 -12.67
CA ARG A 72 -7.20 -0.09 -12.03
C ARG A 72 -7.27 0.28 -10.54
N LYS A 73 -8.44 0.65 -10.03
CA LYS A 73 -8.69 1.02 -8.63
C LYS A 73 -8.64 -0.16 -7.66
N VAL A 74 -8.72 -1.39 -8.16
CA VAL A 74 -8.57 -2.59 -7.33
C VAL A 74 -7.16 -2.65 -6.74
N ASP A 75 -6.14 -2.35 -7.53
CA ASP A 75 -4.74 -2.31 -7.08
C ASP A 75 -4.48 -1.13 -6.12
N VAL A 76 -5.20 0.00 -6.30
CA VAL A 76 -5.12 1.14 -5.36
C VAL A 76 -5.67 0.76 -3.98
N TYR A 77 -6.76 0.00 -3.93
CA TYR A 77 -7.30 -0.50 -2.67
C TYR A 77 -6.31 -1.43 -1.97
N SER A 78 -5.82 -2.44 -2.70
CA SER A 78 -4.83 -3.39 -2.20
C SER A 78 -3.56 -2.68 -1.69
N PHE A 79 -3.09 -1.65 -2.40
CA PHE A 79 -1.97 -0.81 -1.97
C PHE A 79 -2.27 -0.05 -0.66
N GLY A 80 -3.47 0.51 -0.51
CA GLY A 80 -3.90 1.16 0.74
C GLY A 80 -3.91 0.21 1.94
N VAL A 81 -4.44 -1.00 1.76
CA VAL A 81 -4.39 -2.07 2.77
C VAL A 81 -2.95 -2.45 3.10
N MET A 82 -2.08 -2.55 2.08
CA MET A 82 -0.66 -2.87 2.26
C MET A 82 0.07 -1.81 3.10
N ILE A 83 -0.08 -0.52 2.79
CA ILE A 83 0.53 0.56 3.59
C ILE A 83 0.04 0.49 5.04
N TYR A 84 -1.26 0.32 5.24
CA TYR A 84 -1.84 0.20 6.57
C TYR A 84 -1.21 -0.96 7.36
N LYS A 85 -1.04 -2.14 6.73
CA LYS A 85 -0.38 -3.28 7.36
C LYS A 85 1.09 -3.02 7.72
N LEU A 86 1.82 -2.32 6.83
CA LEU A 86 3.21 -1.95 7.07
C LEU A 86 3.36 -0.99 8.26
N LEU A 87 2.49 0.02 8.36
CA LEU A 87 2.56 1.02 9.43
C LEU A 87 2.15 0.48 10.80
N HIS A 88 1.11 -0.36 10.84
CA HIS A 88 0.55 -0.80 12.12
C HIS A 88 1.13 -2.13 12.61
N LYS A 89 2.17 -2.68 11.94
CA LYS A 89 2.78 -4.00 12.24
C LYS A 89 1.73 -5.02 12.69
N LEU A 90 0.62 -5.12 11.94
CA LEU A 90 -0.51 -5.95 12.36
C LEU A 90 -0.16 -7.42 12.14
N ASN A 91 0.39 -8.04 13.19
CA ASN A 91 0.52 -9.48 13.38
C ASN A 91 -0.81 -10.14 13.79
N LYS A 92 -1.95 -9.44 13.69
CA LYS A 92 -3.27 -10.01 14.04
C LYS A 92 -4.33 -9.74 12.98
N ASP A 93 -5.07 -10.80 12.68
CA ASP A 93 -6.17 -11.00 11.74
C ASP A 93 -6.89 -9.72 11.26
N PHE A 94 -6.65 -9.38 10.00
CA PHE A 94 -7.33 -8.29 9.29
C PHE A 94 -8.84 -8.52 9.15
N ASP A 95 -9.27 -9.77 9.27
CA ASP A 95 -10.69 -10.18 9.15
C ASP A 95 -11.58 -9.64 10.28
N LYS A 96 -10.98 -9.00 11.30
CA LYS A 96 -11.69 -8.41 12.44
C LYS A 96 -11.74 -6.88 12.43
N ILE A 97 -11.32 -6.21 11.35
CA ILE A 97 -11.45 -4.75 11.25
C ILE A 97 -12.93 -4.37 11.31
N ASN A 98 -13.37 -3.91 12.48
CA ASN A 98 -14.72 -3.43 12.71
C ASN A 98 -14.71 -1.89 12.74
N LYS A 99 -15.89 -1.25 12.85
CA LYS A 99 -16.03 0.22 12.88
C LYS A 99 -15.16 0.91 13.97
N ASN A 100 -14.70 0.19 14.99
CA ASN A 100 -13.83 0.71 16.05
C ASN A 100 -12.35 0.73 15.66
N ASP A 101 -11.88 -0.11 14.74
CA ASP A 101 -10.48 -0.04 14.27
C ASP A 101 -10.23 1.22 13.42
N LEU A 102 -11.28 1.74 12.75
CA LEU A 102 -11.27 3.07 12.15
C LEU A 102 -11.15 4.21 13.18
N LYS A 103 -11.54 3.98 14.45
CA LYS A 103 -11.29 4.93 15.55
C LYS A 103 -9.85 4.88 16.05
N ILE A 104 -9.19 3.71 16.04
CA ILE A 104 -7.77 3.57 16.45
C ILE A 104 -6.85 4.37 15.51
N ILE A 105 -7.23 4.52 14.23
CA ILE A 105 -6.54 5.42 13.28
C ILE A 105 -6.49 6.89 13.78
N LYS A 106 -7.36 7.29 14.71
CA LYS A 106 -7.41 8.67 15.23
C LYS A 106 -6.35 8.99 16.28
N GLU A 107 -5.71 8.00 16.91
CA GLU A 107 -4.81 8.22 18.07
C GLU A 107 -3.32 8.02 17.76
N THR A 108 -2.95 7.98 16.47
CA THR A 108 -1.58 7.66 16.05
C THR A 108 -0.74 8.93 15.80
N PRO A 109 0.58 8.90 16.05
CA PRO A 109 1.46 10.09 16.03
C PRO A 109 1.41 10.87 14.71
N PHE A 110 1.68 12.18 14.71
CA PHE A 110 1.46 13.09 13.57
C PHE A 110 1.84 12.57 12.17
N PHE A 111 2.96 11.85 12.03
CA PHE A 111 3.37 11.21 10.76
C PHE A 111 2.31 10.24 10.21
N THR A 112 1.72 9.44 11.10
CA THR A 112 0.61 8.56 10.73
C THR A 112 -0.58 9.35 10.25
N ALA A 113 -0.83 10.60 10.69
CA ALA A 113 -2.01 11.35 10.23
C ALA A 113 -2.02 11.61 8.72
N ARG A 114 -0.86 11.91 8.12
CA ARG A 114 -0.73 12.12 6.67
C ARG A 114 -0.81 10.82 5.87
N LEU A 115 -0.10 9.77 6.30
CA LEU A 115 -0.23 8.46 5.67
C LEU A 115 -1.63 7.85 5.87
N ASN A 116 -2.27 8.11 7.00
CA ASN A 116 -3.67 7.75 7.29
C ASN A 116 -4.62 8.43 6.30
N HIS A 117 -4.32 9.66 5.87
CA HIS A 117 -5.09 10.32 4.83
C HIS A 117 -4.99 9.55 3.51
N VAL A 118 -3.78 9.16 3.08
CA VAL A 118 -3.57 8.34 1.87
C VAL A 118 -4.29 7.00 1.98
N ILE A 119 -4.09 6.28 3.08
CA ILE A 119 -4.71 4.97 3.35
C ILE A 119 -6.23 5.11 3.25
N LYS A 120 -6.83 6.04 4.01
CA LYS A 120 -8.29 6.25 4.01
C LYS A 120 -8.84 6.51 2.63
N ASN A 121 -8.17 7.33 1.82
CA ASN A 121 -8.60 7.58 0.45
C ASN A 121 -8.40 6.37 -0.47
N CYS A 122 -7.37 5.54 -0.25
CA CYS A 122 -7.14 4.33 -1.04
C CYS A 122 -8.15 3.20 -0.72
N ILE A 123 -8.56 3.05 0.54
CA ILE A 123 -9.45 1.95 0.99
C ILE A 123 -10.95 2.29 0.93
N GLN A 124 -11.34 3.28 0.13
CA GLN A 124 -12.75 3.64 -0.06
C GLN A 124 -13.53 2.48 -0.68
N ILE A 125 -14.77 2.28 -0.21
CA ILE A 125 -15.64 1.22 -0.73
C ILE A 125 -15.92 1.44 -2.22
N GLN A 126 -16.24 2.68 -2.60
CA GLN A 126 -16.52 3.02 -3.99
C GLN A 126 -15.21 3.25 -4.78
N PRO A 127 -14.96 2.53 -5.90
CA PRO A 127 -13.72 2.63 -6.66
C PRO A 127 -13.43 4.05 -7.19
N ASN A 128 -14.47 4.80 -7.54
CA ASN A 128 -14.36 6.17 -8.06
C ASN A 128 -13.95 7.19 -7.00
N GLN A 129 -14.11 6.89 -5.71
CA GLN A 129 -13.66 7.74 -4.60
C GLN A 129 -12.19 7.52 -4.26
N ARG A 130 -11.56 6.46 -4.79
CA ARG A 130 -10.14 6.21 -4.60
C ARG A 130 -9.32 7.14 -5.50
N PRO A 131 -8.11 7.57 -5.09
CA PRO A 131 -7.23 8.34 -5.95
C PRO A 131 -6.69 7.51 -7.11
N ASN A 132 -6.08 8.15 -8.10
CA ASN A 132 -5.27 7.44 -9.09
C ASN A 132 -3.91 7.11 -8.48
N ILE A 133 -3.29 6.00 -8.89
CA ILE A 133 -1.97 5.61 -8.36
C ILE A 133 -0.91 6.70 -8.58
N SER A 134 -1.01 7.47 -9.66
CA SER A 134 -0.13 8.62 -9.93
C SER A 134 -0.30 9.76 -8.93
N ALA A 135 -1.50 9.98 -8.39
CA ALA A 135 -1.73 10.97 -7.33
C ALA A 135 -1.16 10.48 -6.00
N VAL A 136 -1.28 9.18 -5.72
CA VAL A 136 -0.68 8.54 -4.55
C VAL A 136 0.85 8.62 -4.61
N ASP A 137 1.45 8.27 -5.75
CA ASP A 137 2.89 8.37 -5.99
C ASP A 137 3.43 9.79 -5.78
N LYS A 138 2.75 10.80 -6.36
CA LYS A 138 3.12 12.21 -6.16
C LYS A 138 3.09 12.63 -4.70
N PHE A 139 2.05 12.23 -3.97
CA PHE A 139 1.94 12.54 -2.54
C PHE A 139 3.08 11.89 -1.74
N LEU A 140 3.32 10.59 -1.95
CA LEU A 140 4.36 9.87 -1.22
C LEU A 140 5.76 10.42 -1.50
N LYS A 141 6.06 10.78 -2.75
CA LYS A 141 7.32 11.46 -3.11
C LYS A 141 7.48 12.80 -2.40
N MET A 142 6.39 13.58 -2.30
CA MET A 142 6.42 14.85 -1.58
C MET A 142 6.72 14.64 -0.10
N GLU A 143 6.09 13.65 0.54
CA GLU A 143 6.40 13.30 1.94
C GLU A 143 7.85 12.84 2.11
N CYS A 144 8.38 11.98 1.23
CA CYS A 144 9.80 11.56 1.28
C CYS A 144 10.77 12.75 1.22
N ASN A 145 10.53 13.71 0.32
CA ASN A 145 11.38 14.90 0.19
C ASN A 145 11.40 15.75 1.47
N ILE A 146 10.28 15.81 2.21
CA ILE A 146 10.22 16.53 3.49
C ILE A 146 11.16 15.88 4.49
N PHE A 147 11.14 14.54 4.63
CA PHE A 147 12.03 13.82 5.54
C PHE A 147 13.50 13.97 5.20
N GLU A 148 13.86 13.87 3.92
CA GLU A 148 15.26 14.05 3.50
C GLU A 148 15.76 15.47 3.82
N ASN A 149 14.88 16.47 3.77
CA ASN A 149 15.24 17.84 4.12
C ASN A 149 15.35 18.04 5.64
N GLU A 150 14.48 17.42 6.44
CA GLU A 150 14.57 17.42 7.90
C GLU A 150 15.84 16.71 8.40
N GLU A 151 16.17 15.54 7.83
CA GLU A 151 17.39 14.77 8.15
C GLU A 151 18.65 15.61 7.92
N LYS A 152 18.73 16.35 6.81
CA LYS A 152 19.86 17.24 6.49
C LYS A 152 20.01 18.42 7.45
N GLN A 153 18.94 18.81 8.14
CA GLN A 153 18.93 19.92 9.10
C GLN A 153 19.29 19.48 10.52
N LEU A 154 19.38 18.17 10.78
CA LEU A 154 19.79 17.67 12.09
C LEU A 154 21.26 18.07 12.39
N PRO A 155 21.55 18.58 13.59
CA PRO A 155 22.92 18.94 13.95
C PRO A 155 23.81 17.70 13.95
N LYS A 156 24.98 17.79 13.29
CA LYS A 156 25.97 16.71 13.09
C LYS A 156 26.46 16.02 14.37
N LYS A 157 26.14 16.57 15.56
CA LYS A 157 26.55 16.05 16.87
C LYS A 157 25.86 14.74 17.27
N PHE A 158 24.79 14.33 16.59
CA PHE A 158 24.07 13.08 16.85
C PHE A 158 24.45 11.92 15.91
N LEU A 159 25.36 12.14 14.94
CA LEU A 159 25.77 11.11 13.97
C LEU A 159 27.08 10.38 14.35
N SER A 160 27.71 10.74 15.48
CA SER A 160 29.01 10.19 15.89
C SER A 160 29.00 9.39 17.20
N GLU A 161 27.84 9.02 17.73
CA GLU A 161 27.73 8.21 18.98
C GLU A 161 27.26 6.77 18.73
N SER A 162 27.57 6.17 17.57
CA SER A 162 27.28 4.75 17.30
C SER A 162 28.51 3.89 16.95
N GLU A 163 29.72 4.41 17.16
CA GLU A 163 30.92 3.57 17.21
C GLU A 163 31.27 3.32 18.68
N ASP A 164 30.67 2.27 19.26
CA ASP A 164 31.14 1.68 20.51
C ASP A 164 32.43 0.88 20.19
N PRO A 165 33.63 1.24 20.68
CA PRO A 165 34.87 0.58 20.29
C PRO A 165 35.15 -0.74 21.06
N HIS A 166 34.16 -1.28 21.78
CA HIS A 166 34.34 -2.45 22.63
C HIS A 166 33.21 -3.47 22.47
N CYS A 167 33.32 -4.30 21.44
CA CYS A 167 32.90 -5.70 21.45
C CYS A 167 33.77 -6.49 20.47
#